data_AF-A0A2N2KT59-F1
#
_entry.id   AF-A0A2N2KT59-F1
#
_cell.length_a   1.000
_cell.length_b   1.000
_cell.length_c   1.000
_cell.angle_alpha   90.00
_cell.angle_beta   90.00
_cell.angle_gamma   90.00
#
_symmetry.space_group_name_H-M   'P 1'
#
loop_
_entity.id
_entity.type
_entity.pdbx_description
1 polymer ?
#
loop_
_entity_poly.entity_id
_entity_poly.type
_entity_poly.pdbx_seq_one_letter_code
_entity_poly.pdbx_strand_id
1 'polypeptide(L)' 'MVPHVVMPQFMKTLAMISPMYWAHQAYLDVFLRDASFSYLLPKLVILTVFALICFYIAGRRIKWM' A
#
# COMPACT_ATOMS: atom_id res chain seq x y z
N MET A 1 -15.91 -3.13 -4.60
CA MET A 1 -15.49 -2.20 -3.53
C MET A 1 -16.47 -2.41 -2.39
N VAL A 2 -16.09 -3.14 -1.34
CA VAL A 2 -16.92 -3.23 -0.12
C VAL A 2 -16.43 -2.12 0.81
N PRO A 3 -17.29 -1.20 1.26
CA PRO A 3 -16.86 -0.12 2.13
C PRO A 3 -16.20 -0.70 3.38
N HIS A 4 -15.06 -0.15 3.79
CA HIS A 4 -14.36 -0.64 4.98
C HIS A 4 -15.28 -0.57 6.22
N VAL A 5 -16.26 0.34 6.26
CA VAL A 5 -17.28 0.42 7.31
C VAL A 5 -18.16 -0.84 7.45
N VAL A 6 -18.36 -1.62 6.39
CA VAL A 6 -19.16 -2.87 6.41
C VAL A 6 -18.31 -4.15 6.40
N MET A 7 -16.97 -4.03 6.38
CA MET A 7 -16.11 -5.21 6.45
C MET A 7 -16.04 -5.79 7.88
N PRO A 8 -16.20 -7.11 8.06
CA PRO A 8 -15.97 -7.77 9.33
C PRO A 8 -14.51 -7.59 9.78
N GLN A 9 -14.28 -7.51 11.10
CA GLN A 9 -13.00 -7.13 11.70
C GLN A 9 -11.80 -7.94 11.19
N PHE A 10 -12.00 -9.24 10.94
CA PHE A 10 -10.99 -10.15 10.41
C PHE A 10 -10.51 -9.76 9.00
N MET A 11 -11.43 -9.31 8.14
CA MET A 11 -11.08 -8.86 6.79
C MET A 11 -10.38 -7.50 6.80
N LYS A 12 -10.70 -6.62 7.76
CA LYS A 12 -10.00 -5.33 7.91
C LYS A 12 -8.53 -5.52 8.25
N THR A 13 -8.23 -6.37 9.23
CA THR A 13 -6.85 -6.62 9.66
C THR A 13 -6.02 -7.27 8.56
N LEU A 14 -6.61 -8.21 7.81
CA LEU A 14 -5.95 -8.79 6.63
C LEU A 14 -5.76 -7.76 5.51
N ALA A 15 -6.75 -6.91 5.24
CA ALA A 15 -6.65 -5.88 4.22
C ALA A 15 -5.56 -4.84 4.56
N MET A 16 -5.41 -4.48 5.83
CA MET A 16 -4.39 -3.53 6.31
C MET A 16 -2.94 -3.95 6.05
N ILE A 17 -2.70 -5.25 5.86
CA ILE A 17 -1.37 -5.80 5.56
C ILE A 17 -1.07 -5.73 4.05
N SER A 18 -2.09 -5.58 3.21
CA SER A 18 -1.91 -5.57 1.77
C SER A 18 -1.33 -4.22 1.27
N PRO A 19 -0.30 -4.23 0.39
CA PRO A 19 0.22 -3.01 -0.25
C PRO A 19 -0.87 -2.23 -0.98
N MET A 20 -1.85 -2.96 -1.52
CA MET A 20 -2.98 -2.39 -2.25
C MET A 20 -3.87 -1.52 -1.35
N TYR A 21 -4.03 -1.87 -0.08
CA TYR A 21 -4.79 -1.06 0.88
C TYR A 21 -4.10 0.29 1.15
N TRP A 22 -2.77 0.29 1.34
CA TRP A 22 -2.01 1.53 1.57
C TRP A 22 -2.07 2.48 0.38
N ALA A 23 -1.95 1.95 -0.84
CA ALA A 23 -2.06 2.75 -2.06
C ALA A 23 -3.46 3.37 -2.21
N HIS A 24 -4.51 2.56 -2.00
CA HIS A 24 -5.87 3.04 -2.14
C HIS A 24 -6.25 4.07 -1.07
N GLN A 25 -5.77 3.90 0.16
CA GLN A 25 -6.02 4.86 1.23
C GLN A 25 -5.24 6.18 1.02
N ALA A 26 -4.00 6.11 0.53
CA ALA A 26 -3.23 7.31 0.17
C ALA A 26 -3.90 8.09 -0.98
N TYR A 27 -4.44 7.39 -1.97
CA TYR A 27 -5.22 8.00 -3.05
C TYR A 27 -6.47 8.72 -2.52
N LEU A 28 -7.23 8.08 -1.63
CA LEU A 28 -8.42 8.67 -1.02
C LEU A 28 -8.07 9.86 -0.11
N ASP A 29 -6.95 9.81 0.62
CA ASP A 29 -6.50 10.93 1.47
C ASP A 29 -6.14 12.17 0.63
N VAL A 30 -5.58 12.01 -0.58
CA VAL A 30 -5.34 13.13 -1.52
C VAL A 30 -6.67 13.63 -2.12
N PHE A 31 -7.47 12.70 -2.64
CA PHE A 31 -8.66 13.05 -3.43
C PHE A 31 -9.80 13.64 -2.59
N LEU A 32 -9.97 13.20 -1.35
CA LEU A 32 -11.10 13.59 -0.49
C LEU A 32 -10.73 14.55 0.64
N ARG A 33 -9.45 14.63 1.04
CA ARG A 33 -9.07 15.28 2.31
C ARG A 33 -8.03 16.40 2.15
N ASP A 34 -7.62 16.74 0.92
CA ASP A 34 -6.52 17.68 0.65
C ASP A 34 -5.33 17.44 1.61
N ALA A 35 -5.04 16.16 1.88
CA ALA A 35 -4.08 15.80 2.91
C ALA A 35 -2.70 16.34 2.50
N SER A 36 -2.08 17.09 3.41
CA SER A 36 -0.75 17.66 3.15
C SER A 36 0.23 16.57 2.76
N PHE A 37 1.12 16.89 1.83
CA PHE A 37 2.11 15.94 1.29
C PHE A 37 2.92 15.21 2.38
N SER A 38 3.14 15.87 3.52
CA SER A 38 3.77 15.30 4.72
C SER A 38 3.07 14.06 5.28
N TYR A 39 1.74 13.96 5.16
CA TYR A 39 0.97 12.77 5.59
C TYR A 39 1.03 11.63 4.57
N LEU A 40 1.27 11.93 3.29
CA LEU A 40 1.42 10.92 2.24
C LEU A 40 2.81 10.29 2.20
N LEU A 41 3.84 11.09 2.51
CA LEU A 41 5.24 10.71 2.49
C LEU A 41 5.53 9.33 3.12
N PRO A 42 5.10 9.03 4.37
CA PRO A 42 5.35 7.72 4.98
C PRO A 42 4.67 6.56 4.23
N LYS A 43 3.45 6.76 3.69
CA LYS A 43 2.74 5.73 2.93
C LYS A 43 3.44 5.43 1.60
N LEU A 44 3.93 6.47 0.93
CA LEU A 44 4.72 6.34 -0.31
C LEU A 44 6.06 5.63 -0.05
N VAL A 45 6.76 5.97 1.04
CA VAL A 45 8.01 5.31 1.41
C VAL A 45 7.79 3.81 1.62
N ILE A 46 6.76 3.40 2.36
CA ILE A 46 6.44 1.98 2.57
C ILE A 46 6.16 1.26 1.23
N LEU A 47 5.39 1.88 0.33
CA LEU A 47 5.11 1.32 -1.00
C LEU A 47 6.38 1.18 -1.85
N THR A 48 7.27 2.17 -1.83
CA THR A 48 8.54 2.12 -2.57
C THR A 48 9.48 1.06 -2.00
N VAL A 49 9.57 0.93 -0.67
CA VAL A 49 10.35 -0.13 -0.01
C VAL A 49 9.79 -1.50 -0.38
N PHE A 50 8.48 -1.67 -0.36
CA PHE A 50 7.84 -2.93 -0.79
C PHE A 50 8.17 -3.26 -2.25
N ALA A 51 8.08 -2.28 -3.15
CA ALA A 51 8.45 -2.43 -4.55
C ALA A 51 9.92 -2.82 -4.71
N LEU A 52 10.84 -2.17 -3.98
CA LEU A 52 12.27 -2.50 -4.00
C LEU A 52 12.54 -3.92 -3.50
N ILE A 53 11.83 -4.39 -2.47
CA ILE A 53 11.93 -5.78 -2.00
C ILE A 53 11.48 -6.74 -3.10
N CYS A 54 10.33 -6.49 -3.73
CA CYS A 54 9.85 -7.30 -4.85
C CYS A 54 10.84 -7.31 -6.02
N PHE A 55 11.37 -6.16 -6.40
CA PHE A 55 12.39 -6.05 -7.45
C PHE A 55 13.69 -6.74 -7.07
N TYR A 56 14.11 -6.67 -5.80
CA TYR A 56 15.30 -7.35 -5.31
C TYR A 56 15.15 -8.87 -5.34
N ILE A 57 13.97 -9.38 -4.97
CA ILE A 57 13.65 -10.81 -5.07
C ILE A 57 13.63 -11.25 -6.54
N ALA A 58 12.97 -10.49 -7.40
CA ALA A 58 12.92 -10.77 -8.84
C ALA A 58 14.31 -10.71 -9.50
N GLY A 59 15.12 -9.69 -9.18
CA GLY A 59 16.47 -9.54 -9.69
C GLY A 59 17.40 -10.68 -9.27
N ARG A 60 17.24 -11.22 -8.05
CA ARG A 60 17.95 -12.43 -7.62
C ARG A 60 17.54 -13.68 -8.41
N ARG A 61 16.32 -13.73 -8.94
CA ARG A 61 15.81 -14.83 -9.78
C ARG A 61 16.22 -14.68 -11.24
N ILE A 62 16.37 -13.44 -11.73
CA ILE A 62 16.81 -13.13 -13.11
C ILE A 62 18.30 -13.45 -13.34
N LYS A 63 19.13 -13.43 -12.30
CA LYS A 63 20.58 -13.66 -12.40
C LYS A 63 21.00 -15.09 -12.83
N TRP A 64 20.04 -15.94 -13.20
CA TRP A 64 20.20 -17.35 -13.58
C TRP A 64 19.80 -17.66 -15.03
N MET A 65 19.55 -16.64 -15.86
CA MET A 65 19.54 -16.75 -17.33
C MET A 65 20.79 -16.06 -17.88
#